data_AF-A0A8J2T8D6-F1
#
_entry.id   AF-A0A8J2T8D6-F1
#
_cell.length_a   1.000
_cell.length_b   1.000
_cell.length_c   1.000
_cell.angle_alpha   90.00
_cell.angle_beta   90.00
_cell.angle_gamma   90.00
#
_symmetry.space_group_name_H-M   'P 1'
#
loop_
_entity.id
_entity.type
_entity.pdbx_description
1 polymer ?
#
loop_
_entity_poly.entity_id
_entity_poly.type
_entity_poly.pdbx_seq_one_letter_code
_entity_poly.pdbx_strand_id
1 'polypeptide(L)'
;MSGHLKPMTSAGKLRSNARTRRTSSVGRIELGDTVPGLGTMLESRASKDASNKRMKMLATASKDDMDLLQKFWLTYREMSYRHSWLTPLLILATVYCAYFLSGNLTPSNPLHMFVSISYQIGDTDQYGKGIKDLCFIFFYMIFFTFLREFLMEVVIRPLTLSLNVTSPHRIKRMMEQVYTIFYYGLSGPVGLYIMYHSDLWFFETAPMYTTYPDFTNNYEYKLFYLGQAAFWAQQACVLVLQLEKPRKDYKELVFHHIVTLLLIWSSYVFHFTKMGLPIYVTMDISDFWLALSKSLNYLDHLLTPLIFIIFVFHWVYLRHWINLKILWSVLTEFRTEGNYVLNFAAQQYKCWISLPIVFVLIAALQLVNIYWLACIVRILYRLLWKGIQKDERSDSESDEEPPAPLKSEEGLTNKEKAL
;
A
#
# COMPACT_ATOMS: atom_id res chain seq x y z
N MET A 1 21.31 -60.10 57.25
CA MET A 1 20.16 -59.65 56.44
C MET A 1 19.68 -58.33 57.02
N SER A 2 19.88 -57.22 56.31
CA SER A 2 18.96 -56.09 56.21
C SER A 2 19.71 -54.98 55.47
N GLY A 3 19.28 -54.70 54.24
CA GLY A 3 19.80 -53.60 53.45
C GLY A 3 19.25 -52.27 53.94
N HIS A 4 20.06 -51.23 53.83
CA HIS A 4 19.56 -49.88 53.91
C HIS A 4 20.11 -49.02 52.77
N LEU A 5 19.15 -48.45 52.05
CA LEU A 5 19.25 -47.69 50.82
C LEU A 5 19.98 -46.35 51.04
N LYS A 6 20.80 -45.95 50.06
CA LYS A 6 21.08 -44.54 49.80
C LYS A 6 20.34 -44.11 48.51
N PRO A 7 19.65 -42.96 48.52
CA PRO A 7 18.86 -42.51 47.38
C PRO A 7 19.74 -41.93 46.28
N MET A 8 19.48 -42.31 45.03
CA MET A 8 19.99 -41.65 43.83
C MET A 8 19.37 -40.26 43.73
N THR A 9 20.21 -39.23 43.71
CA THR A 9 19.81 -37.85 43.46
C THR A 9 20.07 -37.45 42.01
N SER A 10 19.01 -36.87 41.43
CA SER A 10 18.97 -35.92 40.32
C SER A 10 19.48 -36.35 38.95
N ALA A 11 18.48 -36.62 38.10
CA ALA A 11 18.56 -36.59 36.64
C ALA A 11 19.32 -35.34 36.12
N GLY A 12 20.27 -35.59 35.22
CA GLY A 12 20.95 -34.56 34.44
C GLY A 12 19.96 -33.85 33.53
N LYS A 13 19.72 -32.57 33.81
CA LYS A 13 19.08 -31.64 32.86
C LYS A 13 20.08 -31.38 31.72
N LEU A 14 19.88 -32.07 30.60
CA LEU A 14 20.45 -31.69 29.30
C LEU A 14 20.06 -30.23 29.03
N ARG A 15 21.02 -29.31 29.17
CA ARG A 15 20.91 -27.94 28.68
C ARG A 15 20.75 -28.01 27.16
N SER A 16 19.54 -27.71 26.68
CA SER A 16 19.35 -27.38 25.27
C SER A 16 20.17 -26.12 24.98
N ASN A 17 21.14 -26.22 24.08
CA ASN A 17 21.82 -25.07 23.52
C ASN A 17 20.77 -24.25 22.77
N ALA A 18 20.20 -23.26 23.45
CA ALA A 18 19.47 -22.18 22.81
C ALA A 18 20.45 -21.51 21.84
N ARG A 19 20.28 -21.75 20.54
CA ARG A 19 20.92 -20.98 19.49
C ARG A 19 20.62 -19.51 19.77
N THR A 20 21.61 -18.78 20.26
CA THR A 20 21.58 -17.32 20.35
C THR A 20 21.33 -16.81 18.94
N ARG A 21 20.11 -16.30 18.71
CA ARG A 21 19.71 -15.68 17.44
C ARG A 21 20.66 -14.50 17.24
N ARG A 22 21.61 -14.62 16.31
CA ARG A 22 22.47 -13.50 15.88
C ARG A 22 21.52 -12.40 15.40
N THR A 23 21.38 -11.33 16.17
CA THR A 23 20.70 -10.12 15.71
C THR A 23 21.41 -9.66 14.44
N SER A 24 20.64 -9.40 13.38
CA SER A 24 21.25 -8.92 12.15
C SER A 24 22.00 -7.64 12.43
N SER A 25 23.17 -7.58 11.83
CA SER A 25 24.25 -6.68 12.13
C SER A 25 23.99 -5.33 11.43
N VAL A 26 22.74 -4.87 11.41
CA VAL A 26 22.30 -3.69 10.67
C VAL A 26 21.41 -2.93 11.64
N GLY A 27 21.90 -1.79 12.14
CA GLY A 27 21.10 -0.91 12.99
C GLY A 27 19.75 -0.62 12.34
N ARG A 28 18.69 -0.40 13.15
CA ARG A 28 17.32 -0.23 12.67
C ARG A 28 17.27 0.78 11.50
N ILE A 29 16.94 0.31 10.30
CA ILE A 29 16.65 1.15 9.13
C ILE A 29 15.26 1.78 9.32
N GLU A 30 15.19 2.81 10.15
CA GLU A 30 13.97 3.58 10.43
C GLU A 30 13.78 4.66 9.36
N LEU A 31 13.12 4.29 8.25
CA LEU A 31 12.57 5.21 7.25
C LEU A 31 11.07 5.39 7.50
N GLY A 32 10.73 6.43 8.27
CA GLY A 32 9.37 6.95 8.44
C GLY A 32 8.44 6.06 9.27
N ASP A 33 8.71 5.92 10.57
CA ASP A 33 7.87 5.16 11.49
C ASP A 33 6.52 5.84 11.78
N THR A 34 5.49 5.02 11.90
CA THR A 34 4.04 5.24 12.06
C THR A 34 3.41 4.08 12.84
N VAL A 35 2.14 4.21 13.15
CA VAL A 35 1.35 3.57 14.23
C VAL A 35 0.09 2.94 13.60
N PRO A 36 -0.74 2.16 14.31
CA PRO A 36 -1.83 1.36 13.75
C PRO A 36 -2.71 1.99 12.69
N GLY A 37 -3.17 1.13 11.79
CA GLY A 37 -3.98 1.48 10.62
C GLY A 37 -5.31 0.75 10.69
N LEU A 38 -6.27 1.13 9.84
CA LEU A 38 -7.70 0.86 10.02
C LEU A 38 -8.10 -0.49 10.65
N GLY A 39 -7.68 -1.64 10.09
CA GLY A 39 -8.00 -2.98 10.61
C GLY A 39 -7.22 -3.43 11.85
N THR A 40 -6.36 -2.57 12.40
CA THR A 40 -5.43 -2.88 13.51
C THR A 40 -5.41 -1.80 14.60
N MET A 41 -6.27 -0.79 14.51
CA MET A 41 -6.41 0.20 15.59
C MET A 41 -6.83 -0.49 16.89
N LEU A 42 -6.18 -0.13 18.00
CA LEU A 42 -6.62 -0.57 19.33
C LEU A 42 -8.08 -0.15 19.51
N GLU A 43 -8.96 -1.13 19.69
CA GLU A 43 -10.37 -0.88 19.99
C GLU A 43 -10.47 0.02 21.23
N SER A 44 -11.03 1.23 21.06
CA SER A 44 -11.27 2.13 22.18
C SER A 44 -12.23 1.48 23.19
N ARG A 45 -12.14 1.84 24.47
CA ARG A 45 -13.09 1.38 25.51
C ARG A 45 -14.54 1.62 25.08
N ALA A 46 -14.83 2.77 24.47
CA ALA A 46 -16.14 3.08 23.92
C ALA A 46 -16.57 2.13 22.78
N SER A 47 -15.64 1.71 21.91
CA SER A 47 -15.91 0.72 20.86
C SER A 47 -16.23 -0.66 21.45
N LYS A 48 -15.46 -1.09 22.47
CA LYS A 48 -15.70 -2.34 23.20
C LYS A 48 -17.02 -2.35 23.94
N ASP A 49 -17.36 -1.26 24.63
CA ASP A 49 -18.64 -1.12 25.32
C ASP A 49 -19.82 -1.09 24.35
N ALA A 50 -19.65 -0.45 23.19
CA ALA A 50 -20.64 -0.47 22.13
C ALA A 50 -20.81 -1.87 21.52
N SER A 51 -19.72 -2.62 21.31
CA SER A 51 -19.74 -4.02 20.88
C SER A 51 -20.46 -4.90 21.89
N ASN A 52 -20.12 -4.79 23.18
CA ASN A 52 -20.76 -5.53 24.26
C ASN A 52 -22.26 -5.22 24.38
N LYS A 53 -22.67 -3.95 24.22
CA LYS A 53 -24.09 -3.57 24.16
C LYS A 53 -24.80 -4.21 22.96
N ARG A 54 -24.16 -4.25 21.78
CA ARG A 54 -24.72 -4.91 20.59
C ARG A 54 -24.89 -6.41 20.80
N MET A 55 -23.89 -7.09 21.37
CA MET A 55 -23.96 -8.51 21.70
C MET A 55 -25.10 -8.82 22.69
N LYS A 56 -25.33 -7.95 23.69
CA LYS A 56 -26.47 -8.08 24.62
C LYS A 56 -27.83 -7.89 23.92
N MET A 57 -27.93 -6.96 22.96
CA MET A 57 -29.16 -6.79 22.17
C MET A 57 -29.43 -7.99 21.25
N LEU A 58 -28.38 -8.57 20.64
CA LEU A 58 -28.49 -9.78 19.83
C LEU A 58 -29.01 -10.99 20.64
N ALA A 59 -28.66 -11.07 21.93
CA ALA A 59 -29.08 -12.14 22.82
C ALA A 59 -30.53 -11.99 23.35
N THR A 60 -31.14 -10.81 23.25
CA THR A 60 -32.43 -10.49 23.92
C THR A 60 -33.60 -10.23 22.97
N ALA A 61 -33.37 -10.06 21.67
CA ALA A 61 -34.43 -9.70 20.71
C ALA A 61 -35.37 -10.88 20.35
N SER A 62 -36.66 -10.58 20.18
CA SER A 62 -37.80 -11.49 19.97
C SER A 62 -37.83 -12.09 18.56
N LYS A 63 -38.86 -12.91 18.25
CA LYS A 63 -39.05 -13.69 17.00
C LYS A 63 -39.91 -12.97 15.94
N ASP A 64 -39.87 -11.64 15.87
CA ASP A 64 -40.52 -10.89 14.79
C ASP A 64 -39.58 -10.70 13.59
N ASP A 65 -40.13 -10.59 12.38
CA ASP A 65 -39.35 -10.40 11.13
C ASP A 65 -38.52 -9.11 11.15
N MET A 66 -39.02 -8.07 11.80
CA MET A 66 -38.29 -6.81 12.01
C MET A 66 -37.09 -7.00 12.97
N ASP A 67 -37.26 -7.84 14.00
CA ASP A 67 -36.18 -8.21 14.91
C ASP A 67 -35.14 -9.08 14.21
N LEU A 68 -35.52 -9.91 13.24
CA LEU A 68 -34.59 -10.65 12.39
C LEU A 68 -33.74 -9.70 11.54
N LEU A 69 -34.34 -8.73 10.85
CA LEU A 69 -33.59 -7.72 10.08
C LEU A 69 -32.64 -6.92 10.97
N GLN A 70 -33.08 -6.54 12.18
CA GLN A 70 -32.24 -5.85 13.14
C GLN A 70 -31.08 -6.74 13.63
N LYS A 71 -31.31 -8.03 13.86
CA LYS A 71 -30.25 -9.01 14.19
C LYS A 71 -29.25 -9.15 13.04
N PHE A 72 -29.72 -9.26 11.80
CA PHE A 72 -28.85 -9.32 10.62
C PHE A 72 -28.00 -8.06 10.49
N TRP A 73 -28.60 -6.87 10.62
CA TRP A 73 -27.88 -5.60 10.56
C TRP A 73 -26.84 -5.45 11.68
N LEU A 74 -27.21 -5.79 12.92
CA LEU A 74 -26.30 -5.75 14.06
C LEU A 74 -25.13 -6.74 13.89
N THR A 75 -25.41 -7.95 13.39
CA THR A 75 -24.40 -8.97 13.12
C THR A 75 -23.47 -8.53 11.98
N TYR A 76 -24.02 -8.05 10.86
CA TYR A 76 -23.24 -7.50 9.76
C TYR A 76 -22.34 -6.35 10.21
N ARG A 77 -22.89 -5.42 11.01
CA ARG A 77 -22.13 -4.29 11.54
C ARG A 77 -20.99 -4.76 12.44
N GLU A 78 -21.24 -5.70 13.35
CA GLU A 78 -20.21 -6.25 14.23
C GLU A 78 -19.13 -7.02 13.45
N MET A 79 -19.51 -7.84 12.48
CA MET A 79 -18.56 -8.54 11.61
C MET A 79 -17.74 -7.57 10.77
N SER A 80 -18.35 -6.51 10.23
CA SER A 80 -17.65 -5.49 9.44
C SER A 80 -16.67 -4.66 10.28
N TYR A 81 -16.96 -4.45 11.57
CA TYR A 81 -16.00 -3.82 12.49
C TYR A 81 -14.80 -4.73 12.79
N ARG A 82 -15.01 -6.05 12.87
CA ARG A 82 -13.94 -7.03 13.14
C ARG A 82 -13.13 -7.40 11.90
N HIS A 83 -13.75 -7.35 10.73
CA HIS A 83 -13.19 -7.76 9.45
C HIS A 83 -13.42 -6.64 8.44
N SER A 84 -12.41 -5.77 8.33
CA SER A 84 -12.47 -4.57 7.48
C SER A 84 -12.63 -4.91 5.99
N TRP A 85 -12.20 -6.10 5.56
CA TRP A 85 -12.36 -6.62 4.20
C TRP A 85 -13.78 -7.04 3.83
N LEU A 86 -14.67 -7.27 4.82
CA LEU A 86 -16.00 -7.83 4.55
C LEU A 86 -16.89 -6.89 3.73
N THR A 87 -16.92 -5.60 4.07
CA THR A 87 -17.79 -4.63 3.38
C THR A 87 -17.37 -4.42 1.92
N PRO A 88 -16.08 -4.16 1.60
CA PRO A 88 -15.61 -4.15 0.22
C PRO A 88 -15.92 -5.45 -0.53
N LEU A 89 -15.75 -6.62 0.10
CA LEU A 89 -16.07 -7.90 -0.52
C LEU A 89 -17.56 -8.01 -0.90
N LEU A 90 -18.47 -7.64 0.00
CA LEU A 90 -19.91 -7.72 -0.28
C LEU A 90 -20.31 -6.81 -1.44
N ILE A 91 -19.73 -5.62 -1.53
CA ILE A 91 -19.97 -4.70 -2.66
C ILE A 91 -19.50 -5.33 -3.97
N LEU A 92 -18.27 -5.85 -4.00
CA LEU A 92 -17.71 -6.51 -5.18
C LEU A 92 -18.55 -7.72 -5.58
N ALA A 93 -18.85 -8.61 -4.62
CA ALA A 93 -19.64 -9.81 -4.85
C ALA A 93 -21.02 -9.46 -5.40
N THR A 94 -21.69 -8.44 -4.85
CA THR A 94 -23.01 -7.99 -5.34
C THR A 94 -22.94 -7.54 -6.79
N VAL A 95 -21.97 -6.71 -7.15
CA VAL A 95 -21.83 -6.19 -8.53
C VAL A 95 -21.44 -7.30 -9.50
N TYR A 96 -20.46 -8.14 -9.17
CA TYR A 96 -20.06 -9.25 -10.02
C TYR A 96 -21.18 -10.29 -10.18
N CYS A 97 -21.87 -10.66 -9.10
CA CYS A 97 -23.02 -11.56 -9.17
C CYS A 97 -24.12 -10.97 -10.05
N ALA A 98 -24.50 -9.70 -9.86
CA ALA A 98 -25.52 -9.06 -10.70
C ALA A 98 -25.09 -9.01 -12.17
N TYR A 99 -23.81 -8.75 -12.45
CA TYR A 99 -23.27 -8.73 -13.80
C TYR A 99 -23.33 -10.10 -14.47
N PHE A 100 -22.81 -11.15 -13.82
CA PHE A 100 -22.80 -12.50 -14.40
C PHE A 100 -24.20 -13.14 -14.45
N LEU A 101 -25.05 -12.91 -13.45
CA LEU A 101 -26.44 -13.43 -13.43
C LEU A 101 -27.34 -12.73 -14.43
N SER A 102 -27.01 -11.52 -14.89
CA SER A 102 -27.77 -10.82 -15.93
C SER A 102 -27.73 -11.54 -17.30
N GLY A 103 -26.76 -12.45 -17.51
CA GLY A 103 -26.52 -13.11 -18.79
C GLY A 103 -26.01 -12.19 -19.90
N ASN A 104 -25.87 -10.88 -19.65
CA ASN A 104 -25.44 -9.89 -20.63
C ASN A 104 -24.04 -9.35 -20.26
N LEU A 105 -23.02 -9.92 -20.90
CA LEU A 105 -21.61 -9.53 -20.71
C LEU A 105 -21.13 -8.46 -21.71
N THR A 106 -22.06 -7.78 -22.37
CA THR A 106 -21.75 -6.77 -23.40
C THR A 106 -21.77 -5.36 -22.82
N PRO A 107 -21.23 -4.36 -23.53
CA PRO A 107 -21.29 -2.95 -23.13
C PRO A 107 -22.70 -2.36 -22.97
N SER A 108 -23.74 -3.08 -23.40
CA SER A 108 -25.15 -2.70 -23.17
C SER A 108 -25.58 -2.85 -21.72
N ASN A 109 -24.87 -3.68 -20.93
CA ASN A 109 -25.13 -3.81 -19.51
C ASN A 109 -24.55 -2.60 -18.74
N PRO A 110 -25.35 -1.88 -17.94
CA PRO A 110 -24.85 -0.75 -17.16
C PRO A 110 -23.73 -1.12 -16.17
N LEU A 111 -23.62 -2.39 -15.77
CA LEU A 111 -22.56 -2.87 -14.87
C LEU A 111 -21.23 -3.14 -15.61
N HIS A 112 -21.24 -3.22 -16.94
CA HIS A 112 -20.04 -3.50 -17.74
C HIS A 112 -18.93 -2.46 -17.47
N MET A 113 -19.29 -1.19 -17.27
CA MET A 113 -18.32 -0.11 -17.01
C MET A 113 -17.56 -0.25 -15.68
N PHE A 114 -18.07 -1.06 -14.75
CA PHE A 114 -17.39 -1.35 -13.49
C PHE A 114 -16.50 -2.60 -13.60
N VAL A 115 -16.96 -3.61 -14.34
CA VAL A 115 -16.34 -4.94 -14.39
C VAL A 115 -15.28 -5.07 -15.49
N SER A 116 -15.46 -4.40 -16.62
CA SER A 116 -14.61 -4.51 -17.79
C SER A 116 -14.21 -3.14 -18.32
N ILE A 117 -13.07 -3.06 -19.00
CA ILE A 117 -12.63 -1.80 -19.61
C ILE A 117 -13.59 -1.37 -20.71
N SER A 118 -13.87 -0.06 -20.79
CA SER A 118 -14.85 0.50 -21.72
C SER A 118 -14.20 0.96 -23.03
N TYR A 119 -15.02 1.27 -24.04
CA TYR A 119 -14.61 1.92 -25.31
C TYR A 119 -13.77 1.07 -26.26
N GLN A 120 -14.12 -0.22 -26.43
CA GLN A 120 -13.53 -1.04 -27.49
C GLN A 120 -13.86 -0.48 -28.88
N ILE A 121 -12.90 -0.49 -29.79
CA ILE A 121 -13.04 0.02 -31.15
C ILE A 121 -13.21 -1.15 -32.12
N GLY A 122 -14.45 -1.31 -32.61
CA GLY A 122 -14.82 -2.45 -33.47
C GLY A 122 -14.48 -3.78 -32.80
N ASP A 123 -14.02 -4.73 -33.60
CA ASP A 123 -13.59 -6.07 -33.14
C ASP A 123 -12.07 -6.14 -32.90
N THR A 124 -11.43 -5.00 -32.65
CA THR A 124 -9.97 -4.94 -32.42
C THR A 124 -9.62 -4.96 -30.93
N ASP A 125 -8.34 -5.19 -30.61
CA ASP A 125 -7.80 -5.06 -29.25
C ASP A 125 -7.54 -3.59 -28.83
N GLN A 126 -8.03 -2.61 -29.61
CA GLN A 126 -7.83 -1.20 -29.34
C GLN A 126 -8.97 -0.61 -28.53
N TYR A 127 -8.61 0.13 -27.48
CA TYR A 127 -9.56 0.77 -26.58
C TYR A 127 -9.31 2.28 -26.53
N GLY A 128 -10.38 3.05 -26.77
CA GLY A 128 -10.38 4.50 -26.58
C GLY A 128 -10.45 4.90 -25.11
N LYS A 129 -10.69 6.18 -24.84
CA LYS A 129 -10.76 6.76 -23.50
C LYS A 129 -12.10 7.47 -23.30
N GLY A 130 -12.63 7.49 -22.08
CA GLY A 130 -13.80 8.30 -21.75
C GLY A 130 -14.27 8.20 -20.31
N ILE A 131 -15.38 8.87 -20.00
CA ILE A 131 -15.87 9.03 -18.62
C ILE A 131 -16.19 7.72 -17.91
N LYS A 132 -16.58 6.66 -18.64
CA LYS A 132 -16.84 5.33 -18.07
C LYS A 132 -15.58 4.72 -17.42
N ASP A 133 -14.39 5.16 -17.81
CA ASP A 133 -13.14 4.72 -17.20
C ASP A 133 -13.01 5.20 -15.74
N LEU A 134 -13.67 6.31 -15.36
CA LEU A 134 -13.76 6.73 -13.95
C LEU A 134 -14.59 5.75 -13.12
N CYS A 135 -15.68 5.22 -13.67
CA CYS A 135 -16.48 4.20 -13.00
C CYS A 135 -15.64 2.95 -12.71
N PHE A 136 -14.84 2.52 -13.69
CA PHE A 136 -13.87 1.44 -13.53
C PHE A 136 -12.87 1.76 -12.41
N ILE A 137 -12.26 2.95 -12.42
CA ILE A 137 -11.30 3.37 -11.38
C ILE A 137 -11.95 3.32 -9.99
N PHE A 138 -13.13 3.93 -9.80
CA PHE A 138 -13.80 3.93 -8.49
C PHE A 138 -14.16 2.53 -8.01
N PHE A 139 -14.64 1.66 -8.90
CA PHE A 139 -14.94 0.29 -8.54
C PHE A 139 -13.67 -0.49 -8.17
N TYR A 140 -12.58 -0.30 -8.91
CA TYR A 140 -11.31 -0.95 -8.60
C TYR A 140 -10.61 -0.37 -7.37
N MET A 141 -10.91 0.86 -6.93
CA MET A 141 -10.49 1.34 -5.61
C MET A 141 -11.12 0.49 -4.49
N ILE A 142 -12.38 0.05 -4.65
CA ILE A 142 -13.04 -0.87 -3.71
C ILE A 142 -12.37 -2.24 -3.78
N PHE A 143 -12.04 -2.72 -4.98
CA PHE A 143 -11.26 -3.95 -5.17
C PHE A 143 -9.91 -3.90 -4.45
N PHE A 144 -9.13 -2.83 -4.61
CA PHE A 144 -7.84 -2.69 -3.94
C PHE A 144 -7.99 -2.55 -2.42
N THR A 145 -9.05 -1.91 -1.94
CA THR A 145 -9.37 -1.86 -0.50
C THR A 145 -9.67 -3.25 0.04
N PHE A 146 -10.49 -4.05 -0.65
CA PHE A 146 -10.73 -5.44 -0.32
C PHE A 146 -9.43 -6.24 -0.30
N LEU A 147 -8.66 -6.18 -1.40
CA LEU A 147 -7.43 -6.95 -1.58
C LEU A 147 -6.42 -6.63 -0.47
N ARG A 148 -6.26 -5.34 -0.14
CA ARG A 148 -5.37 -4.86 0.93
C ARG A 148 -5.75 -5.47 2.28
N GLU A 149 -6.99 -5.25 2.72
CA GLU A 149 -7.43 -5.72 4.04
C GLU A 149 -7.48 -7.25 4.12
N PHE A 150 -7.93 -7.92 3.06
CA PHE A 150 -7.98 -9.38 3.00
C PHE A 150 -6.59 -10.00 3.08
N LEU A 151 -5.63 -9.52 2.27
CA LEU A 151 -4.26 -10.03 2.31
C LEU A 151 -3.62 -9.75 3.67
N MET A 152 -3.78 -8.54 4.22
CA MET A 152 -3.21 -8.21 5.53
C MET A 152 -3.78 -9.09 6.65
N GLU A 153 -5.11 -9.14 6.81
CA GLU A 153 -5.74 -9.85 7.92
C GLU A 153 -5.71 -11.37 7.77
N VAL A 154 -5.97 -11.90 6.58
CA VAL A 154 -6.22 -13.34 6.35
C VAL A 154 -4.96 -14.09 5.93
N VAL A 155 -4.09 -13.48 5.12
CA VAL A 155 -2.92 -14.17 4.54
C VAL A 155 -1.63 -13.82 5.29
N ILE A 156 -1.32 -12.53 5.42
CA ILE A 156 -0.02 -12.05 5.89
C ILE A 156 0.09 -12.10 7.41
N ARG A 157 -0.98 -11.81 8.15
CA ARG A 157 -0.97 -11.85 9.62
C ARG A 157 -0.63 -13.24 10.17
N PRO A 158 -1.26 -14.35 9.73
CA PRO A 158 -0.86 -15.69 10.16
C PRO A 158 0.60 -16.03 9.80
N LEU A 159 1.06 -15.65 8.61
CA LEU A 159 2.46 -15.83 8.18
C LEU A 159 3.43 -15.06 9.06
N THR A 160 3.06 -13.85 9.47
CA THR A 160 3.88 -13.02 10.35
C THR A 160 4.02 -13.61 11.75
N LEU A 161 2.93 -14.19 12.27
CA LEU A 161 2.93 -14.88 13.56
C LEU A 161 3.75 -16.18 13.51
N SER A 162 3.70 -16.93 12.40
CA SER A 162 4.51 -18.15 12.24
C SER A 162 6.01 -17.87 12.17
N LEU A 163 6.41 -16.66 11.77
CA LEU A 163 7.81 -16.19 11.79
C LEU A 163 8.31 -15.76 13.18
N ASN A 164 7.51 -15.99 14.24
CA ASN A 164 7.80 -15.63 15.64
C ASN A 164 8.06 -14.13 15.85
N VAL A 165 7.37 -13.28 15.10
CA VAL A 165 7.36 -11.83 15.34
C VAL A 165 6.32 -11.53 16.42
N THR A 166 6.76 -11.11 17.61
CA THR A 166 5.88 -10.97 18.78
C THR A 166 5.40 -9.54 19.04
N SER A 167 6.13 -8.52 18.56
CA SER A 167 5.76 -7.11 18.78
C SER A 167 4.57 -6.71 17.90
N PRO A 168 3.43 -6.26 18.46
CA PRO A 168 2.25 -5.85 17.69
C PRO A 168 2.56 -4.78 16.64
N HIS A 169 3.44 -3.83 16.97
CA HIS A 169 3.88 -2.80 16.05
C HIS A 169 4.68 -3.38 14.87
N ARG A 170 5.66 -4.24 15.17
CA ARG A 170 6.49 -4.91 14.14
C ARG A 170 5.66 -5.79 13.22
N ILE A 171 4.69 -6.52 13.77
CA ILE A 171 3.74 -7.34 13.00
C ILE A 171 3.05 -6.49 11.93
N LYS A 172 2.44 -5.38 12.35
CA LYS A 172 1.72 -4.50 11.45
C LYS A 172 2.62 -3.92 10.35
N ARG A 173 3.84 -3.51 10.68
CA ARG A 173 4.76 -2.94 9.69
C ARG A 173 5.19 -3.95 8.66
N MET A 174 5.47 -5.15 9.14
CA MET A 174 5.78 -6.24 8.23
C MET A 174 4.58 -6.55 7.33
N MET A 175 3.35 -6.51 7.86
CA MET A 175 2.14 -6.69 7.04
C MET A 175 2.03 -5.64 5.91
N GLU A 176 2.24 -4.36 6.22
CA GLU A 176 2.22 -3.28 5.22
C GLU A 176 3.31 -3.45 4.16
N GLN A 177 4.55 -3.77 4.58
CA GLN A 177 5.65 -3.97 3.64
C GLN A 177 5.45 -5.22 2.80
N VAL A 178 4.93 -6.32 3.36
CA VAL A 178 4.66 -7.54 2.61
C VAL A 178 3.50 -7.36 1.62
N TYR A 179 2.46 -6.60 1.97
CA TYR A 179 1.43 -6.19 1.00
C TYR A 179 2.05 -5.38 -0.15
N THR A 180 2.96 -4.46 0.18
CA THR A 180 3.69 -3.65 -0.80
C THR A 180 4.55 -4.53 -1.73
N ILE A 181 5.24 -5.54 -1.18
CA ILE A 181 6.00 -6.54 -1.95
C ILE A 181 5.07 -7.33 -2.87
N PHE A 182 3.90 -7.77 -2.36
CA PHE A 182 2.93 -8.51 -3.15
C PHE A 182 2.45 -7.65 -4.34
N TYR A 183 2.01 -6.43 -4.09
CA TYR A 183 1.47 -5.56 -5.13
C TYR A 183 2.53 -5.22 -6.18
N TYR A 184 3.66 -4.63 -5.76
CA TYR A 184 4.71 -4.22 -6.69
C TYR A 184 5.49 -5.39 -7.31
N GLY A 185 5.50 -6.54 -6.64
CA GLY A 185 6.02 -7.79 -7.19
C GLY A 185 5.17 -8.36 -8.32
N LEU A 186 3.89 -7.97 -8.42
CA LEU A 186 3.02 -8.26 -9.57
C LEU A 186 3.01 -7.11 -10.59
N SER A 187 2.79 -5.88 -10.14
CA SER A 187 2.62 -4.73 -11.03
C SER A 187 3.91 -4.36 -11.77
N GLY A 188 5.07 -4.46 -11.12
CA GLY A 188 6.37 -4.17 -11.75
C GLY A 188 6.64 -5.05 -12.97
N PRO A 189 6.60 -6.40 -12.84
CA PRO A 189 6.75 -7.30 -13.98
C PRO A 189 5.69 -7.12 -15.07
N VAL A 190 4.42 -6.89 -14.71
CA VAL A 190 3.36 -6.62 -15.69
C VAL A 190 3.64 -5.32 -16.46
N GLY A 191 4.06 -4.26 -15.76
CA GLY A 191 4.46 -3.00 -16.39
C GLY A 191 5.65 -3.15 -17.33
N LEU A 192 6.67 -3.94 -16.93
CA LEU A 192 7.80 -4.28 -17.81
C LEU A 192 7.36 -5.10 -19.03
N TYR A 193 6.45 -6.05 -18.86
CA TYR A 193 5.90 -6.85 -19.96
C TYR A 193 5.18 -5.97 -20.97
N ILE A 194 4.32 -5.05 -20.51
CA ILE A 194 3.61 -4.10 -21.39
C ILE A 194 4.61 -3.16 -22.07
N MET A 195 5.61 -2.68 -21.34
CA MET A 195 6.66 -1.81 -21.89
C MET A 195 7.49 -2.54 -22.97
N TYR A 196 7.79 -3.83 -22.78
CA TYR A 196 8.48 -4.67 -23.76
C TYR A 196 7.70 -4.85 -25.06
N HIS A 197 6.38 -4.99 -24.96
CA HIS A 197 5.48 -5.11 -26.11
C HIS A 197 5.04 -3.75 -26.68
N SER A 198 5.64 -2.65 -26.19
CA SER A 198 5.42 -1.30 -26.69
C SER A 198 6.68 -0.75 -27.34
N ASP A 199 6.57 0.40 -27.98
CA ASP A 199 7.72 1.16 -28.51
C ASP A 199 8.58 1.83 -27.43
N LEU A 200 8.26 1.64 -26.14
CA LEU A 200 8.94 2.26 -25.01
C LEU A 200 9.96 1.33 -24.32
N TRP A 201 10.29 0.19 -24.93
CA TRP A 201 11.18 -0.78 -24.31
C TRP A 201 12.49 -0.14 -23.86
N PHE A 202 12.93 -0.49 -22.65
CA PHE A 202 14.12 0.07 -22.03
C PHE A 202 14.13 1.61 -21.94
N PHE A 203 12.95 2.19 -21.69
CA PHE A 203 12.73 3.61 -21.42
C PHE A 203 13.11 4.52 -22.61
N GLU A 204 12.75 4.13 -23.83
CA GLU A 204 12.90 5.01 -25.00
C GLU A 204 11.94 6.20 -24.94
N THR A 205 12.45 7.40 -25.22
CA THR A 205 11.72 8.66 -25.03
C THR A 205 11.12 9.20 -26.32
N ALA A 206 11.76 9.01 -27.47
CA ALA A 206 11.26 9.54 -28.74
C ALA A 206 9.80 9.13 -29.05
N PRO A 207 9.37 7.87 -28.82
CA PRO A 207 8.01 7.45 -29.09
C PRO A 207 6.93 8.15 -28.24
N MET A 208 7.31 8.72 -27.09
CA MET A 208 6.40 9.53 -26.26
C MET A 208 5.91 10.79 -26.99
N TYR A 209 6.65 11.24 -28.01
CA TYR A 209 6.40 12.50 -28.72
C TYR A 209 6.01 12.27 -30.18
N THR A 210 6.68 11.34 -30.87
CA THR A 210 6.47 11.10 -32.31
C THR A 210 5.09 10.49 -32.61
N THR A 211 4.60 9.64 -31.71
CA THR A 211 3.31 8.95 -31.87
C THR A 211 2.15 9.62 -31.11
N TYR A 212 2.42 10.74 -30.43
CA TYR A 212 1.42 11.51 -29.70
C TYR A 212 0.42 12.17 -30.67
N PRO A 213 -0.90 12.16 -30.40
CA PRO A 213 -1.57 11.77 -29.15
C PRO A 213 -1.93 10.28 -29.05
N ASP A 214 -1.83 9.73 -27.84
CA ASP A 214 -2.27 8.36 -27.53
C ASP A 214 -3.80 8.27 -27.41
N PHE A 215 -4.51 8.15 -28.54
CA PHE A 215 -5.98 8.00 -28.55
C PHE A 215 -6.43 6.64 -28.07
N THR A 216 -5.74 5.60 -28.51
CA THR A 216 -6.10 4.21 -28.27
C THR A 216 -4.96 3.47 -27.59
N ASN A 217 -5.30 2.47 -26.80
CA ASN A 217 -4.34 1.59 -26.15
C ASN A 217 -4.81 0.14 -26.29
N ASN A 218 -3.87 -0.78 -26.37
CA ASN A 218 -4.15 -2.21 -26.28
C ASN A 218 -4.87 -2.53 -24.96
N TYR A 219 -5.65 -3.61 -24.93
CA TYR A 219 -6.42 -4.01 -23.75
C TYR A 219 -5.58 -4.03 -22.48
N GLU A 220 -4.45 -4.73 -22.53
CA GLU A 220 -3.56 -4.93 -21.37
C GLU A 220 -2.95 -3.62 -20.88
N TYR A 221 -2.55 -2.75 -21.80
CA TYR A 221 -2.01 -1.44 -21.49
C TYR A 221 -3.06 -0.60 -20.76
N LYS A 222 -4.28 -0.51 -21.32
CA LYS A 222 -5.36 0.27 -20.72
C LYS A 222 -5.75 -0.29 -19.35
N LEU A 223 -5.87 -1.61 -19.23
CA LEU A 223 -6.19 -2.29 -17.98
C LEU A 223 -5.15 -1.99 -16.90
N PHE A 224 -3.86 -2.12 -17.22
CA PHE A 224 -2.77 -1.79 -16.31
C PHE A 224 -2.80 -0.32 -15.91
N TYR A 225 -2.99 0.59 -16.86
CA TYR A 225 -2.99 2.03 -16.58
C TYR A 225 -4.14 2.46 -15.66
N LEU A 226 -5.35 1.95 -15.92
CA LEU A 226 -6.52 2.23 -15.09
C LEU A 226 -6.43 1.51 -13.73
N GLY A 227 -5.89 0.29 -13.70
CA GLY A 227 -5.63 -0.44 -12.46
C GLY A 227 -4.64 0.30 -11.57
N GLN A 228 -3.56 0.84 -12.13
CA GLN A 228 -2.61 1.68 -11.42
C GLN A 228 -3.27 2.98 -10.92
N ALA A 229 -4.06 3.65 -11.76
CA ALA A 229 -4.80 4.83 -11.34
C ALA A 229 -5.73 4.54 -10.16
N ALA A 230 -6.44 3.41 -10.18
CA ALA A 230 -7.30 2.95 -9.08
C ALA A 230 -6.52 2.63 -7.81
N PHE A 231 -5.38 1.95 -7.92
CA PHE A 231 -4.52 1.65 -6.77
C PHE A 231 -3.97 2.93 -6.13
N TRP A 232 -3.42 3.86 -6.93
CA TRP A 232 -2.86 5.11 -6.42
C TRP A 232 -3.93 6.04 -5.85
N ALA A 233 -5.13 6.08 -6.45
CA ALA A 233 -6.28 6.79 -5.89
C ALA A 233 -6.73 6.18 -4.55
N GLN A 234 -6.79 4.84 -4.47
CA GLN A 234 -7.10 4.13 -3.24
C GLN A 234 -6.07 4.43 -2.13
N GLN A 235 -4.78 4.38 -2.46
CA GLN A 235 -3.70 4.69 -1.52
C GLN A 235 -3.75 6.15 -1.05
N ALA A 236 -4.14 7.09 -1.93
CA ALA A 236 -4.35 8.48 -1.54
C ALA A 236 -5.54 8.65 -0.58
N CYS A 237 -6.64 7.91 -0.77
CA CYS A 237 -7.75 7.90 0.19
C CYS A 237 -7.30 7.39 1.57
N VAL A 238 -6.51 6.32 1.62
CA VAL A 238 -5.94 5.79 2.87
C VAL A 238 -5.10 6.86 3.58
N LEU A 239 -4.28 7.60 2.83
CA LEU A 239 -3.43 8.67 3.35
C LEU A 239 -4.22 9.89 3.86
N VAL A 240 -5.18 10.39 3.07
CA VAL A 240 -5.94 11.62 3.37
C VAL A 240 -6.91 11.41 4.52
N LEU A 241 -7.57 10.25 4.57
CA LEU A 241 -8.44 9.89 5.69
C LEU A 241 -7.64 9.54 6.96
N GLN A 242 -6.30 9.58 6.90
CA GLN A 242 -5.40 9.23 7.99
C GLN A 242 -5.74 7.86 8.59
N LEU A 243 -6.10 6.92 7.72
CA LEU A 243 -6.39 5.55 8.13
C LEU A 243 -5.13 4.84 8.63
N GLU A 244 -3.96 5.44 8.43
CA GLU A 244 -2.67 5.13 9.03
C GLU A 244 -2.14 6.40 9.72
N LYS A 245 -1.48 6.28 10.88
CA LYS A 245 -0.90 7.46 11.55
C LYS A 245 0.11 8.17 10.64
N PRO A 246 0.17 9.51 10.63
CA PRO A 246 1.16 10.29 9.87
C PRO A 246 2.62 9.94 10.17
N ARG A 247 3.43 9.76 9.10
CA ARG A 247 4.89 9.52 9.17
C ARG A 247 5.66 10.79 9.50
N LYS A 248 6.95 10.64 9.87
CA LYS A 248 7.87 11.78 10.01
C LYS A 248 8.00 12.57 8.69
N ASP A 249 7.87 11.90 7.55
CA ASP A 249 7.86 12.45 6.20
C ASP A 249 6.43 12.59 5.61
N TYR A 250 5.41 12.78 6.47
CA TYR A 250 4.02 12.85 6.02
C TYR A 250 3.75 13.98 5.03
N LYS A 251 4.38 15.16 5.22
CA LYS A 251 4.16 16.31 4.33
C LYS A 251 4.71 16.03 2.93
N GLU A 252 5.91 15.46 2.87
CA GLU A 252 6.57 15.08 1.63
C GLU A 252 5.79 13.95 0.93
N LEU A 253 5.26 12.99 1.69
CA LEU A 253 4.41 11.92 1.18
C LEU A 253 3.06 12.45 0.64
N VAL A 254 2.42 13.39 1.34
CA VAL A 254 1.19 14.04 0.85
C VAL A 254 1.47 14.83 -0.43
N PHE A 255 2.55 15.62 -0.45
CA PHE A 255 2.95 16.36 -1.64
C PHE A 255 3.24 15.41 -2.82
N HIS A 256 3.94 14.29 -2.57
CA HIS A 256 4.14 13.24 -3.56
C HIS A 256 2.82 12.72 -4.11
N HIS A 257 1.85 12.37 -3.26
CA HIS A 257 0.54 11.87 -3.70
C HIS A 257 -0.23 12.90 -4.52
N ILE A 258 -0.15 14.19 -4.19
CA ILE A 258 -0.74 15.25 -5.01
C ILE A 258 -0.10 15.26 -6.40
N VAL A 259 1.24 15.26 -6.47
CA VAL A 259 1.97 15.29 -7.73
C VAL A 259 1.71 14.04 -8.57
N THR A 260 1.71 12.85 -7.97
CA THR A 260 1.48 11.59 -8.70
C THR A 260 0.05 11.50 -9.22
N LEU A 261 -0.96 11.87 -8.43
CA LEU A 261 -2.35 11.90 -8.93
C LEU A 261 -2.54 12.91 -10.06
N LEU A 262 -1.90 14.08 -9.98
CA LEU A 262 -1.91 15.06 -11.07
C LEU A 262 -1.22 14.53 -12.32
N LEU A 263 -0.08 13.84 -12.18
CA LEU A 263 0.59 13.17 -13.30
C LEU A 263 -0.32 12.14 -13.94
N ILE A 264 -0.90 11.22 -13.16
CA ILE A 264 -1.79 10.16 -13.63
C ILE A 264 -3.04 10.72 -14.34
N TRP A 265 -3.66 11.74 -13.74
CA TRP A 265 -4.85 12.38 -14.30
C TRP A 265 -4.52 13.09 -15.62
N SER A 266 -3.50 13.94 -15.61
CA SER A 266 -3.13 14.74 -16.78
C SER A 266 -2.60 13.86 -17.92
N SER A 267 -1.82 12.82 -17.62
CA SER A 267 -1.31 11.91 -18.64
C SER A 267 -2.41 11.09 -19.31
N TYR A 268 -3.46 10.70 -18.57
CA TYR A 268 -4.57 9.97 -19.16
C TYR A 268 -5.48 10.88 -19.99
N VAL A 269 -5.93 11.99 -19.40
CA VAL A 269 -6.90 12.93 -20.00
C VAL A 269 -6.31 13.67 -21.21
N PHE A 270 -5.03 14.03 -21.18
CA PHE A 270 -4.36 14.73 -22.27
C PHE A 270 -3.49 13.82 -23.15
N HIS A 271 -3.74 12.50 -23.14
CA HIS A 271 -3.14 11.53 -24.06
C HIS A 271 -1.60 11.34 -23.98
N PHE A 272 -0.99 11.59 -22.82
CA PHE A 272 0.44 11.32 -22.55
C PHE A 272 0.66 9.97 -21.82
N THR A 273 -0.11 8.94 -22.17
CA THR A 273 -0.05 7.63 -21.51
C THR A 273 1.32 6.97 -21.67
N LYS A 274 1.96 7.11 -22.84
CA LYS A 274 3.31 6.62 -23.13
C LYS A 274 4.40 7.25 -22.27
N MET A 275 4.20 8.47 -21.78
CA MET A 275 5.10 9.08 -20.80
C MET A 275 4.87 8.53 -19.39
N GLY A 276 3.61 8.22 -19.05
CA GLY A 276 3.24 7.72 -17.73
C GLY A 276 3.64 6.27 -17.47
N LEU A 277 3.64 5.38 -18.48
CA LEU A 277 4.00 3.97 -18.28
C LEU A 277 5.43 3.77 -17.74
N PRO A 278 6.48 4.37 -18.32
CA PRO A 278 7.83 4.39 -17.75
C PRO A 278 7.89 4.88 -16.31
N ILE A 279 7.14 5.95 -15.99
CA ILE A 279 7.09 6.49 -14.63
C ILE A 279 6.52 5.43 -13.69
N TYR A 280 5.38 4.80 -13.99
CA TYR A 280 4.84 3.70 -13.18
C TYR A 280 5.87 2.57 -12.97
N VAL A 281 6.49 2.09 -14.05
CA VAL A 281 7.46 0.99 -14.00
C VAL A 281 8.65 1.32 -13.10
N THR A 282 9.24 2.51 -13.27
CA THR A 282 10.37 2.95 -12.42
C THR A 282 9.96 3.05 -10.96
N MET A 283 8.73 3.48 -10.69
CA MET A 283 8.22 3.66 -9.34
C MET A 283 8.04 2.31 -8.64
N ASP A 284 7.29 1.41 -9.25
CA ASP A 284 6.92 0.12 -8.68
C ASP A 284 8.13 -0.77 -8.38
N ILE A 285 9.06 -0.91 -9.34
CA ILE A 285 10.23 -1.79 -9.16
C ILE A 285 11.10 -1.28 -8.01
N SER A 286 11.30 0.03 -7.90
CA SER A 286 12.08 0.60 -6.79
C SER A 286 11.39 0.41 -5.43
N ASP A 287 10.06 0.51 -5.38
CA ASP A 287 9.30 0.35 -4.14
C ASP A 287 9.22 -1.12 -3.70
N PHE A 288 9.23 -2.07 -4.64
CA PHE A 288 9.39 -3.48 -4.34
C PHE A 288 10.70 -3.74 -3.57
N TRP A 289 11.83 -3.25 -4.08
CA TRP A 289 13.13 -3.45 -3.43
C TRP A 289 13.21 -2.74 -2.07
N LEU A 290 12.61 -1.56 -1.95
CA LEU A 290 12.48 -0.85 -0.67
C LEU A 290 11.71 -1.69 0.35
N ALA A 291 10.52 -2.17 -0.02
CA ALA A 291 9.66 -2.95 0.86
C ALA A 291 10.29 -4.30 1.24
N LEU A 292 11.00 -4.94 0.29
CA LEU A 292 11.76 -6.17 0.55
C LEU A 292 12.90 -5.94 1.55
N SER A 293 13.68 -4.87 1.36
CA SER A 293 14.77 -4.53 2.29
C SER A 293 14.25 -4.29 3.71
N LYS A 294 13.13 -3.58 3.86
CA LYS A 294 12.46 -3.33 5.15
C LYS A 294 11.92 -4.61 5.77
N SER A 295 11.29 -5.48 4.98
CA SER A 295 10.73 -6.75 5.47
C SER A 295 11.82 -7.68 6.00
N LEU A 296 12.95 -7.78 5.31
CA LEU A 296 14.11 -8.56 5.79
C LEU A 296 14.74 -7.95 7.04
N ASN A 297 14.80 -6.62 7.13
CA ASN A 297 15.23 -5.92 8.34
C ASN A 297 14.30 -6.23 9.52
N TYR A 298 12.98 -6.25 9.31
CA TYR A 298 12.01 -6.70 10.30
C TYR A 298 12.07 -8.20 10.61
N LEU A 299 12.88 -9.00 9.93
CA LEU A 299 13.12 -10.40 10.28
C LEU A 299 14.52 -10.63 10.85
N ASP A 300 15.31 -9.57 11.00
CA ASP A 300 16.74 -9.67 11.34
C ASP A 300 17.46 -10.66 10.40
N HIS A 301 17.14 -10.62 9.10
CA HIS A 301 17.69 -11.56 8.14
C HIS A 301 19.11 -11.17 7.70
N LEU A 302 19.98 -12.16 7.49
CA LEU A 302 21.39 -11.94 7.11
C LEU A 302 21.55 -11.27 5.72
N LEU A 303 20.57 -11.42 4.84
CA LEU A 303 20.57 -10.79 3.51
C LEU A 303 20.12 -9.32 3.51
N THR A 304 19.72 -8.76 4.66
CA THR A 304 19.25 -7.37 4.76
C THR A 304 20.22 -6.35 4.15
N PRO A 305 21.53 -6.32 4.48
CA PRO A 305 22.44 -5.36 3.88
C PRO A 305 22.63 -5.57 2.37
N LEU A 306 22.62 -6.82 1.89
CA LEU A 306 22.71 -7.12 0.45
C LEU A 306 21.51 -6.56 -0.31
N ILE A 307 20.29 -6.86 0.16
CA ILE A 307 19.06 -6.37 -0.47
C ILE A 307 18.95 -4.85 -0.35
N PHE A 308 19.41 -4.27 0.76
CA PHE A 308 19.45 -2.80 0.90
C PHE A 308 20.36 -2.16 -0.15
N ILE A 309 21.54 -2.72 -0.44
CA ILE A 309 22.43 -2.21 -1.50
C ILE A 309 21.78 -2.34 -2.88
N ILE A 310 21.13 -3.48 -3.17
CA ILE A 310 20.36 -3.68 -4.42
C ILE A 310 19.25 -2.63 -4.54
N PHE A 311 18.54 -2.36 -3.45
CA PHE A 311 17.54 -1.30 -3.38
C PHE A 311 18.14 0.07 -3.72
N VAL A 312 19.27 0.47 -3.14
CA VAL A 312 19.91 1.76 -3.44
C VAL A 312 20.26 1.86 -4.93
N PHE A 313 20.79 0.79 -5.53
CA PHE A 313 21.09 0.76 -6.96
C PHE A 313 19.85 0.98 -7.81
N HIS A 314 18.77 0.24 -7.54
CA HIS A 314 17.50 0.40 -8.26
C HIS A 314 16.88 1.78 -8.06
N TRP A 315 16.96 2.33 -6.85
CA TRP A 315 16.50 3.68 -6.56
C TRP A 315 17.26 4.72 -7.40
N VAL A 316 18.59 4.69 -7.39
CA VAL A 316 19.41 5.63 -8.18
C VAL A 316 19.15 5.49 -9.67
N TYR A 317 19.13 4.27 -10.20
CA TYR A 317 18.92 4.05 -11.62
C TYR A 317 17.48 4.43 -12.06
N LEU A 318 16.46 3.88 -11.42
CA LEU A 318 15.07 4.04 -11.85
C LEU A 318 14.49 5.40 -11.48
N ARG A 319 14.67 5.86 -10.22
CA ARG A 319 14.05 7.11 -9.74
C ARG A 319 14.83 8.35 -10.15
N HIS A 320 16.13 8.24 -10.42
CA HIS A 320 16.94 9.41 -10.78
C HIS A 320 17.46 9.37 -12.21
N TRP A 321 18.22 8.35 -12.62
CA TRP A 321 18.79 8.33 -13.96
C TRP A 321 17.70 8.32 -15.05
N ILE A 322 16.73 7.40 -14.96
CA ILE A 322 15.64 7.32 -15.94
C ILE A 322 14.71 8.54 -15.85
N ASN A 323 14.39 9.03 -14.65
CA ASN A 323 13.56 10.22 -14.50
C ASN A 323 14.24 11.47 -15.10
N LEU A 324 15.55 11.64 -14.89
CA LEU A 324 16.34 12.70 -15.51
C LEU A 324 16.44 12.54 -17.05
N LYS A 325 16.52 11.30 -17.56
CA LYS A 325 16.43 11.03 -19.02
C LYS A 325 15.09 11.54 -19.57
N ILE A 326 13.98 11.26 -18.88
CA ILE A 326 12.64 11.75 -19.28
C ILE A 326 12.56 13.28 -19.15
N LEU A 327 13.06 13.88 -18.08
CA LEU A 327 13.08 15.36 -17.94
C LEU A 327 13.90 16.02 -19.03
N TRP A 328 15.04 15.44 -19.38
CA TRP A 328 15.88 15.92 -20.47
C TRP A 328 15.14 15.84 -21.81
N SER A 329 14.47 14.72 -22.09
CA SER A 329 13.68 14.58 -23.33
C SER A 329 12.50 15.55 -23.39
N VAL A 330 11.89 15.91 -22.26
CA VAL A 330 10.86 16.97 -22.22
C VAL A 330 11.42 18.33 -22.64
N LEU A 331 12.70 18.62 -22.34
CA LEU A 331 13.35 19.87 -22.75
C LEU A 331 13.87 19.84 -24.19
N THR A 332 14.36 18.69 -24.66
CA THR A 332 15.04 18.58 -25.96
C THR A 332 14.16 18.05 -27.09
N GLU A 333 13.31 17.05 -26.83
CA GLU A 333 12.53 16.32 -27.84
C GLU A 333 11.07 16.77 -27.91
N PHE A 334 10.49 17.25 -26.79
CA PHE A 334 9.05 17.60 -26.73
C PHE A 334 8.61 18.62 -27.80
N ARG A 335 9.47 19.57 -28.17
CA ARG A 335 9.15 20.58 -29.20
C ARG A 335 9.46 20.10 -30.61
N THR A 336 10.47 19.25 -30.77
CA THR A 336 11.05 18.91 -32.08
C THR A 336 10.46 17.63 -32.67
N GLU A 337 10.09 16.67 -31.82
CA GLU A 337 9.59 15.36 -32.24
C GLU A 337 8.07 15.34 -32.32
N GLY A 338 7.51 15.02 -33.49
CA GLY A 338 6.05 15.00 -33.71
C GLY A 338 5.40 16.39 -33.71
N ASN A 339 4.07 16.43 -33.81
CA ASN A 339 3.34 17.69 -33.91
C ASN A 339 3.44 18.53 -32.63
N TYR A 340 3.67 19.85 -32.78
CA TYR A 340 3.76 20.81 -31.67
C TYR A 340 2.82 21.99 -31.91
N VAL A 341 1.52 21.70 -31.97
CA VAL A 341 0.46 22.68 -32.24
C VAL A 341 -0.74 22.36 -31.36
N LEU A 342 -1.28 23.37 -30.67
CA LEU A 342 -2.51 23.21 -29.91
C LEU A 342 -3.70 23.11 -30.86
N ASN A 343 -4.42 21.98 -30.84
CA ASN A 343 -5.65 21.80 -31.59
C ASN A 343 -6.67 20.99 -30.77
N PHE A 344 -7.70 21.68 -30.28
CA PHE A 344 -8.77 21.07 -29.49
C PHE A 344 -9.64 20.10 -30.29
N ALA A 345 -9.92 20.38 -31.57
CA ALA A 345 -10.74 19.52 -32.41
C ALA A 345 -10.06 18.19 -32.69
N ALA A 346 -8.73 18.22 -32.90
CA ALA A 346 -7.90 17.03 -33.06
C ALA A 346 -7.39 16.46 -31.72
N GLN A 347 -7.81 17.00 -30.57
CA GLN A 347 -7.35 16.60 -29.23
C GLN A 347 -5.81 16.52 -29.09
N GLN A 348 -5.12 17.42 -29.80
CA GLN A 348 -3.66 17.56 -29.81
C GLN A 348 -3.28 18.62 -28.77
N TYR A 349 -2.82 18.18 -27.60
CA TYR A 349 -2.51 19.08 -26.47
C TYR A 349 -1.02 19.36 -26.29
N LYS A 350 -0.15 18.71 -27.07
CA LYS A 350 1.30 18.93 -27.09
C LYS A 350 1.62 20.30 -27.70
N CYS A 351 1.92 21.28 -26.83
CA CYS A 351 2.10 22.67 -27.20
C CYS A 351 2.97 23.45 -26.19
N TRP A 352 3.04 24.78 -26.37
CA TRP A 352 3.77 25.70 -25.50
C TRP A 352 3.22 25.77 -24.07
N ILE A 353 1.95 25.42 -23.86
CA ILE A 353 1.31 25.37 -22.54
C ILE A 353 1.61 24.03 -21.84
N SER A 354 1.51 22.91 -22.56
CA SER A 354 1.68 21.59 -21.95
C SER A 354 3.12 21.32 -21.53
N LEU A 355 4.11 21.84 -22.27
CA LEU A 355 5.52 21.62 -21.98
C LEU A 355 5.91 22.02 -20.55
N PRO A 356 5.69 23.27 -20.09
CA PRO A 356 6.04 23.65 -18.72
C PRO A 356 5.23 22.87 -17.68
N ILE A 357 3.97 22.50 -17.95
CA ILE A 357 3.15 21.71 -17.01
C ILE A 357 3.75 20.31 -16.82
N VAL A 358 4.03 19.62 -17.93
CA VAL A 358 4.64 18.29 -17.92
C VAL A 358 6.00 18.33 -17.23
N PHE A 359 6.85 19.30 -17.59
CA PHE A 359 8.17 19.46 -16.98
C PHE A 359 8.07 19.71 -15.47
N VAL A 360 7.21 20.64 -15.03
CA VAL A 360 7.07 20.99 -13.60
C VAL A 360 6.55 19.81 -12.79
N LEU A 361 5.57 19.04 -13.29
CA LEU A 361 5.05 17.88 -12.58
C LEU A 361 6.10 16.76 -12.43
N ILE A 362 6.84 16.44 -13.49
CA ILE A 362 7.91 15.43 -13.43
C ILE A 362 9.08 15.94 -12.58
N ALA A 363 9.43 17.23 -12.67
CA ALA A 363 10.47 17.83 -11.86
C ALA A 363 10.09 17.86 -10.37
N ALA A 364 8.82 18.14 -10.04
CA ALA A 364 8.31 18.05 -8.68
C ALA A 364 8.43 16.62 -8.13
N LEU A 365 8.10 15.61 -8.95
CA LEU A 365 8.31 14.20 -8.60
C LEU A 365 9.79 13.90 -8.35
N GLN A 366 10.69 14.42 -9.19
CA GLN A 366 12.14 14.27 -9.02
C GLN A 366 12.66 14.93 -7.74
N LEU A 367 12.15 16.11 -7.37
CA LEU A 367 12.55 16.80 -6.14
C LEU A 367 12.21 15.98 -4.89
N VAL A 368 11.04 15.34 -4.85
CA VAL A 368 10.68 14.46 -3.72
C VAL A 368 11.54 13.19 -3.72
N ASN A 369 11.84 12.61 -4.89
CA ASN A 369 12.77 11.48 -4.96
C ASN A 369 14.17 11.87 -4.45
N ILE A 370 14.64 13.09 -4.70
CA ILE A 370 15.94 13.59 -4.18
C ILE A 370 15.91 13.72 -2.66
N TYR A 371 14.81 14.21 -2.09
CA TYR A 371 14.63 14.25 -0.64
C TYR A 371 14.80 12.85 -0.01
N TRP A 372 14.09 11.86 -0.55
CA TRP A 372 14.21 10.49 -0.06
C TRP A 372 15.59 9.86 -0.35
N LEU A 373 16.24 10.20 -1.46
CA LEU A 373 17.62 9.79 -1.72
C LEU A 373 18.56 10.30 -0.63
N ALA A 374 18.40 11.55 -0.18
CA ALA A 374 19.20 12.08 0.93
C ALA A 374 18.99 11.27 2.22
N CYS A 375 17.75 10.84 2.51
CA CYS A 375 17.47 9.93 3.62
C CYS A 375 18.15 8.56 3.45
N ILE A 376 18.08 7.98 2.25
CA ILE A 376 18.66 6.68 1.90
C ILE A 376 20.20 6.73 2.04
N VAL A 377 20.85 7.74 1.46
CA VAL A 377 22.30 7.93 1.55
C VAL A 377 22.73 8.13 3.00
N ARG A 378 21.96 8.86 3.82
CA ARG A 378 22.25 9.00 5.26
C ARG A 378 22.20 7.67 6.01
N ILE A 379 21.35 6.73 5.58
CA ILE A 379 21.28 5.38 6.15
C ILE A 379 22.44 4.53 5.63
N LEU A 380 22.73 4.59 4.34
CA LEU A 380 23.85 3.89 3.72
C LEU A 380 25.19 4.31 4.34
N TYR A 381 25.40 5.61 4.56
CA TYR A 381 26.60 6.13 5.23
C TYR A 381 26.73 5.57 6.65
N ARG A 382 25.62 5.51 7.41
CA ARG A 382 25.61 4.88 8.74
C ARG A 382 25.94 3.39 8.68
N LEU A 383 25.42 2.68 7.68
CA LEU A 383 25.68 1.26 7.48
C LEU A 383 27.15 0.96 7.16
N LEU A 384 27.75 1.75 6.25
CA LEU A 384 29.11 1.52 5.77
C LEU A 384 30.19 2.03 6.74
N TRP A 385 29.99 3.21 7.33
CA TRP A 385 31.04 3.91 8.08
C TRP A 385 30.93 3.75 9.59
N LYS A 386 29.71 3.60 10.14
CA LYS A 386 29.51 3.48 11.59
C LYS A 386 29.36 2.05 12.09
N GLY A 387 29.55 1.06 11.21
CA GLY A 387 29.55 -0.38 11.50
C GLY A 387 28.94 -0.75 12.85
N ILE A 388 27.62 -0.88 12.91
CA ILE A 388 26.88 -1.58 14.00
C ILE A 388 27.40 -1.31 15.41
N GLN A 389 27.69 -0.07 15.76
CA GLN A 389 27.69 0.23 17.18
C GLN A 389 26.26 0.04 17.67
N LYS A 390 26.08 -0.98 18.53
CA LYS A 390 24.94 -1.14 19.42
C LYS A 390 24.64 0.23 20.00
N ASP A 391 23.60 0.87 19.48
CA ASP A 391 23.15 2.13 20.02
C ASP A 391 22.38 1.77 21.30
N GLU A 392 22.94 2.09 22.47
CA GLU A 392 22.31 2.03 23.80
C GLU A 392 21.09 2.96 23.92
N ARG A 393 20.57 3.48 22.80
CA ARG A 393 19.52 4.50 22.73
C ARG A 393 18.18 3.99 22.20
N SER A 394 17.89 2.69 22.36
CA SER A 394 16.55 2.12 22.10
C SER A 394 15.74 1.76 23.36
N ASP A 395 16.28 1.99 24.56
CA ASP A 395 15.57 1.84 25.86
C ASP A 395 14.72 3.08 26.24
N SER A 396 14.19 3.83 25.27
CA SER A 396 13.26 4.94 25.56
C SER A 396 11.88 4.82 24.92
N GLU A 397 11.55 3.66 24.35
CA GLU A 397 10.16 3.35 23.93
C GLU A 397 9.65 2.02 24.50
N SER A 398 9.88 1.77 25.80
CA SER A 398 9.30 0.61 26.51
C SER A 398 8.46 0.94 27.74
N ASP A 399 8.20 2.21 28.06
CA ASP A 399 7.32 2.58 29.18
C ASP A 399 6.03 3.25 28.66
N GLU A 400 5.18 2.46 27.99
CA GLU A 400 3.74 2.68 28.16
C GLU A 400 3.36 2.06 29.50
N GLU A 401 3.18 2.91 30.52
CA GLU A 401 2.66 2.51 31.83
C GLU A 401 1.45 1.58 31.66
N PRO A 402 1.42 0.39 32.31
CA PRO A 402 0.20 -0.39 32.38
C PRO A 402 -0.88 0.46 33.07
N PRO A 403 -2.15 0.41 32.62
CA PRO A 403 -3.21 1.18 33.25
C PRO A 403 -3.28 0.83 34.73
N ALA A 404 -3.17 1.85 35.58
CA ALA A 404 -3.22 1.71 37.02
C ALA A 404 -4.38 0.80 37.46
N PRO A 405 -4.16 -0.16 38.38
CA PRO A 405 -5.24 -0.97 38.90
C PRO A 405 -6.27 -0.04 39.56
N LEU A 406 -7.53 -0.26 39.19
CA LEU A 406 -8.69 0.41 39.78
C LEU A 406 -8.56 0.35 41.31
N LYS A 407 -8.51 1.52 41.96
CA LYS A 407 -8.75 1.62 43.40
C LYS A 407 -10.13 1.02 43.66
N SER A 408 -10.18 -0.03 44.47
CA SER A 408 -11.41 -0.56 45.02
C SER A 408 -12.16 0.55 45.74
N GLU A 409 -13.46 0.65 45.49
CA GLU A 409 -14.40 1.46 46.25
C GLU A 409 -14.55 0.87 47.66
N GLU A 410 -13.56 1.08 48.52
CA GLU A 410 -13.67 0.91 49.97
C GLU A 410 -13.16 2.20 50.62
N GLY A 411 -14.02 3.22 50.66
CA GLY A 411 -13.67 4.51 51.26
C GLY A 411 -14.81 5.53 51.37
N LEU A 412 -16.05 5.17 51.04
CA LEU A 412 -17.21 6.06 51.09
C LEU A 412 -18.04 5.97 52.38
N THR A 413 -17.54 5.31 53.41
CA THR A 413 -18.13 5.30 54.75
C THR A 413 -17.10 5.84 55.73
N ASN A 414 -17.11 7.15 56.01
CA ASN A 414 -16.66 7.79 57.27
C ASN A 414 -16.55 9.34 57.21
N LYS A 415 -17.19 10.02 56.24
CA LYS A 415 -17.22 11.51 56.20
C LYS A 415 -18.59 12.16 56.36
N GLU A 416 -19.54 11.47 57.00
CA GLU A 416 -20.83 12.04 57.45
C GLU A 416 -21.07 11.84 58.97
N LYS A 417 -20.06 12.11 59.80
CA LYS A 417 -20.24 12.22 61.27
C LYS A 417 -19.48 13.39 61.92
N ALA A 418 -19.25 14.46 61.18
CA ALA A 418 -18.71 15.69 61.77
C ALA A 418 -19.24 16.94 61.03
N LEU A 419 -20.55 17.15 61.11
CA LEU A 419 -21.21 18.45 61.33
C LEU A 419 -22.72 18.25 61.46
#